data_AF-A0A920E5M6-F1
#
_entry.id   AF-A0A920E5M6-F1
#
_cell.length_a   1.000
_cell.length_b   1.000
_cell.length_c   1.000
_cell.angle_alpha   90.00
_cell.angle_beta   90.00
_cell.angle_gamma   90.00
#
_symmetry.space_group_name_H-M   'P 1'
#
loop_
_entity.id
_entity.type
_entity.pdbx_description
1 polymer ?
#
loop_
_entity_poly.entity_id
_entity_poly.type
_entity_poly.pdbx_seq_one_letter_code
_entity_poly.pdbx_strand_id
1 'polypeptide(L)'
;MEQNVEKKLKNLLELQEIDSKIFEIKKVRGALPDEVQDLEDELVGYNTRLDNFKEDIENKNNEIEDFKNKSKDAKKLIKKYKDQQMNVRNNREYDAISKEIELQELDSKIFIKKSGENEVKIEEINEQVKATKKVIKEKTQILKSKKADLEALSGESQEEEKKLDALKAKAAKSRT
;
A
#
# COMPACT_ATOMS: atom_id res chain seq x y z
N MET A 1 37.58 27.40 -52.42
CA MET A 1 37.26 26.06 -51.85
C MET A 1 36.86 26.13 -50.37
N GLU A 2 37.36 27.07 -49.58
CA GLU A 2 36.98 27.26 -48.15
C GLU A 2 35.48 27.55 -47.91
N GLN A 3 34.83 28.37 -48.75
CA GLN A 3 33.40 28.70 -48.55
C GLN A 3 32.44 27.50 -48.66
N ASN A 4 32.85 26.38 -49.26
CA ASN A 4 32.03 25.16 -49.35
C ASN A 4 32.11 24.33 -48.05
N VAL A 5 33.30 24.27 -47.45
CA VAL A 5 33.55 23.53 -46.21
C VAL A 5 32.88 24.23 -45.03
N GLU A 6 33.00 25.55 -44.94
CA GLU A 6 32.36 26.35 -43.88
C GLU A 6 30.82 26.23 -43.91
N LYS A 7 30.21 26.31 -45.10
CA LYS A 7 28.75 26.11 -45.26
C LYS A 7 28.31 24.70 -44.86
N LYS A 8 29.07 23.67 -45.24
CA LYS A 8 28.78 22.28 -44.85
C LYS A 8 28.88 22.06 -43.34
N LEU A 9 29.87 22.68 -42.69
CA LEU A 9 30.03 22.66 -41.24
C LEU A 9 28.87 23.36 -40.52
N LYS A 10 28.45 24.54 -40.99
CA LYS A 10 27.27 25.24 -40.45
C LYS A 10 25.99 24.41 -40.59
N ASN A 11 25.73 23.83 -41.76
CA ASN A 11 24.57 22.95 -41.97
C ASN A 11 24.62 21.69 -41.09
N LEU A 12 25.82 21.12 -40.86
CA LEU A 12 25.99 19.96 -39.99
C LEU A 12 25.71 20.32 -38.52
N LEU A 13 26.19 21.47 -38.07
CA LEU A 13 25.95 21.98 -36.72
C LEU A 13 24.44 22.20 -36.49
N GLU A 14 23.75 22.88 -37.42
CA GLU A 14 22.30 23.08 -37.33
C GLU A 14 21.53 21.75 -37.25
N LEU A 15 21.96 20.74 -38.03
CA LEU A 15 21.36 19.41 -37.99
C LEU A 15 21.56 18.74 -36.62
N GLN A 16 22.77 18.79 -36.07
CA GLN A 16 23.07 18.25 -34.74
C GLN A 16 22.29 18.95 -33.63
N GLU A 17 22.10 20.27 -33.72
CA GLU A 17 21.29 21.02 -32.76
C GLU A 17 19.82 20.59 -32.80
N ILE A 18 19.26 20.41 -33.99
CA ILE A 18 17.89 19.90 -34.17
C ILE A 18 17.77 18.48 -33.60
N ASP A 19 18.71 17.60 -33.91
CA ASP A 19 18.71 16.22 -33.40
C ASP A 19 18.82 16.15 -31.87
N SER A 20 19.64 17.02 -31.28
CA SER A 20 19.78 17.12 -29.82
C SER A 20 18.48 17.59 -29.16
N LYS A 21 17.78 18.56 -29.76
CA LYS A 21 16.47 19.02 -29.28
C LYS A 21 15.41 17.93 -29.36
N ILE A 22 15.33 17.21 -30.49
CA ILE A 22 14.39 16.07 -30.65
C ILE A 22 14.69 14.98 -29.60
N PHE A 23 15.96 14.70 -29.34
CA PHE A 23 16.36 13.70 -28.35
C PHE A 23 15.91 14.08 -26.93
N GLU A 24 16.14 15.33 -26.51
CA GLU A 24 15.69 15.80 -25.18
C GLU A 24 14.17 15.73 -25.03
N ILE A 25 13.41 16.13 -26.06
CA ILE A 25 11.94 16.01 -26.07
C ILE A 25 11.53 14.53 -25.87
N LYS A 26 12.14 13.61 -26.61
CA LYS A 26 11.84 12.17 -26.51
C LYS A 26 12.19 11.61 -25.13
N LYS A 27 13.31 12.04 -24.57
CA LYS A 27 13.79 11.60 -23.26
C LYS A 27 12.82 12.03 -22.14
N VAL A 28 12.42 13.30 -22.13
CA VAL A 28 11.43 13.81 -21.15
C VAL A 28 10.09 13.11 -21.31
N ARG A 29 9.64 12.89 -22.55
CA ARG A 29 8.41 12.14 -22.84
C ARG A 29 8.46 10.69 -22.39
N GLY A 30 9.64 10.07 -22.29
CA GLY A 30 9.80 8.69 -21.79
C GLY A 30 9.92 8.60 -20.27
N ALA A 31 10.63 9.54 -19.64
CA ALA A 31 10.86 9.50 -18.19
C ALA A 31 9.58 9.73 -17.35
N LEU A 32 8.65 10.55 -17.85
CA LEU A 32 7.42 10.87 -17.13
C LEU A 32 6.39 9.71 -17.10
N PRO A 33 6.17 8.95 -18.20
CA PRO A 33 5.42 7.70 -18.17
C PRO A 33 5.98 6.67 -17.17
N ASP A 34 7.30 6.49 -17.13
CA ASP A 34 7.94 5.54 -16.22
C ASP A 34 7.64 5.92 -14.76
N GLU A 35 7.73 7.21 -14.41
CA GLU A 35 7.42 7.70 -13.06
C GLU A 35 5.93 7.56 -12.70
N VAL A 36 5.03 7.73 -13.68
CA VAL A 36 3.60 7.47 -13.50
C VAL A 36 3.35 5.99 -13.20
N GLN A 37 4.00 5.10 -13.95
CA GLN A 37 3.91 3.66 -13.74
C GLN A 37 4.44 3.25 -12.36
N ASP A 38 5.62 3.74 -11.97
CA ASP A 38 6.21 3.47 -10.66
C ASP A 38 5.25 3.87 -9.52
N LEU A 39 4.58 5.03 -9.64
CA LEU A 39 3.60 5.48 -8.65
C LEU A 39 2.32 4.63 -8.64
N GLU A 40 1.88 4.11 -9.79
CA GLU A 40 0.76 3.19 -9.85
C GLU A 40 1.09 1.86 -9.15
N ASP A 41 2.27 1.32 -9.41
CA ASP A 41 2.75 0.07 -8.79
C ASP A 41 2.90 0.24 -7.27
N GLU A 42 3.46 1.37 -6.81
CA GLU A 42 3.51 1.70 -5.38
C GLU A 42 2.10 1.72 -4.76
N LEU A 43 1.13 2.37 -5.42
CA LEU A 43 -0.26 2.44 -4.94
C LEU A 43 -0.92 1.05 -4.86
N VAL A 44 -0.65 0.16 -5.81
CA VAL A 44 -1.10 -1.23 -5.74
C VAL A 44 -0.53 -1.93 -4.52
N GLY A 45 0.77 -1.75 -4.23
CA GLY A 45 1.42 -2.26 -3.03
C GLY A 45 0.76 -1.76 -1.74
N TYR A 46 0.49 -0.46 -1.65
CA TYR A 46 -0.18 0.12 -0.47
C TYR A 46 -1.63 -0.37 -0.31
N ASN A 47 -2.38 -0.53 -1.40
CA ASN A 47 -3.74 -1.08 -1.34
C ASN A 47 -3.74 -2.55 -0.89
N THR A 48 -2.82 -3.37 -1.40
CA THR A 48 -2.63 -4.75 -0.96
C THR A 48 -2.35 -4.81 0.55
N ARG A 49 -1.48 -3.91 1.04
CA ARG A 49 -1.20 -3.80 2.48
C ARG A 49 -2.45 -3.43 3.29
N LEU A 50 -3.31 -2.54 2.77
CA LEU A 50 -4.58 -2.23 3.43
C LEU A 50 -5.53 -3.42 3.50
N ASP A 51 -5.58 -4.25 2.46
CA ASP A 51 -6.43 -5.42 2.45
C ASP A 51 -5.94 -6.48 3.45
N ASN A 52 -4.62 -6.70 3.53
CA ASN A 52 -4.04 -7.55 4.57
C ASN A 52 -4.39 -7.06 5.99
N PHE A 53 -4.34 -5.75 6.23
CA PHE A 53 -4.73 -5.19 7.54
C PHE A 53 -6.22 -5.40 7.85
N LYS A 54 -7.10 -5.38 6.85
CA LYS A 54 -8.53 -5.68 7.07
C LYS A 54 -8.72 -7.13 7.45
N GLU A 55 -8.05 -8.05 6.76
CA GLU A 55 -8.09 -9.48 7.06
C GLU A 55 -7.56 -9.77 8.46
N ASP A 56 -6.45 -9.14 8.86
CA ASP A 56 -5.89 -9.26 10.21
C ASP A 56 -6.87 -8.77 11.28
N ILE A 57 -7.56 -7.65 11.04
CA ILE A 57 -8.59 -7.13 11.96
C ILE A 57 -9.76 -8.11 12.06
N GLU A 58 -10.24 -8.65 10.94
CA GLU A 58 -11.33 -9.62 10.90
C GLU A 58 -10.98 -10.90 11.68
N ASN A 59 -9.80 -11.47 11.41
CA ASN A 59 -9.29 -12.64 12.12
C ASN A 59 -9.23 -12.40 13.63
N LYS A 60 -8.74 -11.23 14.07
CA LYS A 60 -8.70 -10.88 15.50
C LYS A 60 -10.08 -10.69 16.11
N ASN A 61 -11.04 -10.14 15.37
CA ASN A 61 -12.42 -10.03 15.84
C ASN A 61 -13.06 -11.41 16.04
N ASN A 62 -12.81 -12.35 15.13
CA ASN A 62 -13.26 -13.74 15.27
C ASN A 62 -12.64 -14.40 16.51
N GLU A 63 -11.33 -14.23 16.73
CA GLU A 63 -10.66 -14.73 17.94
C GLU A 63 -11.25 -14.11 19.22
N ILE A 64 -11.57 -12.81 19.21
CA ILE A 64 -12.22 -12.11 20.34
C ILE A 64 -13.57 -12.74 20.65
N GLU A 65 -14.39 -13.01 19.63
CA GLU A 65 -15.70 -13.65 19.81
C GLU A 65 -15.55 -15.06 20.38
N ASP A 66 -14.61 -15.85 19.87
CA ASP A 66 -14.28 -17.17 20.39
C ASP A 66 -13.86 -17.14 21.85
N PHE A 67 -13.00 -16.20 22.24
CA PHE A 67 -12.59 -16.04 23.65
C PHE A 67 -13.76 -15.59 24.55
N LYS A 68 -14.65 -14.72 24.05
CA LYS A 68 -15.87 -14.32 24.77
C LYS A 68 -16.80 -15.53 25.00
N ASN A 69 -16.96 -16.39 24.00
CA ASN A 69 -17.73 -17.63 24.10
C ASN A 69 -17.10 -18.62 25.10
N LYS A 70 -15.79 -18.87 25.00
CA LYS A 70 -15.05 -19.73 25.94
C LYS A 70 -15.13 -19.22 27.39
N SER A 71 -15.03 -17.90 27.59
CA SER A 71 -15.22 -17.29 28.92
C SER A 71 -16.63 -17.52 29.46
N LYS A 72 -17.66 -17.40 28.61
CA LYS A 72 -19.05 -17.66 29.00
C LYS A 72 -19.25 -19.12 29.41
N ASP A 73 -18.65 -20.06 28.70
CA ASP A 73 -18.77 -21.48 29.00
C ASP A 73 -18.00 -21.87 30.27
N ALA A 74 -16.80 -21.33 30.49
CA ALA A 74 -16.08 -21.47 31.76
C ALA A 74 -16.93 -20.97 32.94
N LYS A 75 -17.61 -19.81 32.80
CA LYS A 75 -18.53 -19.28 33.82
C LYS A 75 -19.73 -20.19 34.09
N LYS A 76 -20.26 -20.87 33.07
CA LYS A 76 -21.34 -21.87 33.26
C LYS A 76 -20.82 -23.08 34.04
N LEU A 77 -19.62 -23.58 33.70
CA LEU A 77 -18.99 -24.69 34.41
C LEU A 77 -18.71 -24.35 35.87
N ILE A 78 -18.18 -23.15 36.15
CA ILE A 78 -18.00 -22.65 37.53
C ILE A 78 -19.30 -22.74 38.31
N LYS A 79 -20.41 -22.26 37.74
CA LYS A 79 -21.72 -22.32 38.40
C LYS A 79 -22.14 -23.76 38.69
N LYS A 80 -22.05 -24.64 37.69
CA LYS A 80 -22.38 -26.07 37.84
C LYS A 80 -21.54 -26.73 38.94
N TYR A 81 -20.23 -26.48 38.97
CA TYR A 81 -19.34 -27.05 39.97
C TYR A 81 -19.60 -26.49 41.38
N LYS A 82 -19.92 -25.19 41.51
CA LYS A 82 -20.36 -24.61 42.79
C LYS A 82 -21.63 -25.27 43.32
N ASP A 83 -22.61 -25.52 42.46
CA ASP A 83 -23.85 -26.22 42.84
C ASP A 83 -23.57 -27.67 43.27
N GLN A 84 -22.66 -28.37 42.59
CA GLN A 84 -22.23 -29.72 42.97
C GLN A 84 -21.50 -29.73 44.32
N GLN A 85 -20.59 -28.78 44.53
CA GLN A 85 -19.79 -28.63 45.75
C GLN A 85 -20.66 -28.53 47.01
N MET A 86 -21.81 -27.84 46.94
CA MET A 86 -22.75 -27.70 48.07
C MET A 86 -23.36 -29.03 48.53
N ASN A 87 -23.37 -30.06 47.67
CA ASN A 87 -23.96 -31.36 47.97
C ASN A 87 -22.91 -32.42 48.37
N VAL A 88 -21.62 -32.07 48.38
CA VAL A 88 -20.53 -33.01 48.69
C VAL A 88 -20.35 -33.16 50.20
N ARG A 89 -20.33 -34.41 50.66
CA ARG A 89 -20.10 -34.78 52.08
C ARG A 89 -18.72 -35.38 52.34
N ASN A 90 -17.95 -35.66 51.28
CA ASN A 90 -16.62 -36.24 51.34
C ASN A 90 -15.56 -35.14 51.09
N ASN A 91 -14.66 -34.93 52.05
CA ASN A 91 -13.62 -33.90 51.95
C ASN A 91 -12.74 -34.06 50.69
N ARG A 92 -12.42 -35.28 50.26
CA ARG A 92 -11.59 -35.51 49.07
C ARG A 92 -12.29 -35.08 47.79
N GLU A 93 -13.59 -35.35 47.68
CA GLU A 93 -14.39 -34.91 46.54
C GLU A 93 -14.60 -33.39 46.56
N TYR A 94 -14.76 -32.82 47.76
CA TYR A 94 -14.88 -31.37 47.94
C TYR A 94 -13.62 -30.65 47.45
N ASP A 95 -12.44 -31.12 47.84
CA ASP A 95 -11.16 -30.57 47.41
C ASP A 95 -10.96 -30.71 45.89
N ALA A 96 -11.39 -31.83 45.31
CA ALA A 96 -11.30 -32.04 43.86
C ALA A 96 -12.18 -31.05 43.09
N ILE A 97 -13.44 -30.86 43.50
CA ILE A 97 -14.35 -29.89 42.88
C ILE A 97 -13.85 -28.46 43.08
N SER A 98 -13.28 -28.15 44.26
CA SER A 98 -12.70 -26.82 44.54
C SER A 98 -11.59 -26.48 43.54
N LYS A 99 -10.68 -27.42 43.28
CA LYS A 99 -9.61 -27.24 42.28
C LYS A 99 -10.17 -27.06 40.87
N GLU A 100 -11.21 -27.81 40.52
CA GLU A 100 -11.85 -27.65 39.21
C GLU A 100 -12.48 -26.25 39.06
N ILE A 101 -13.13 -25.72 40.11
CA ILE A 101 -13.63 -24.34 40.11
C ILE A 101 -12.49 -23.34 39.90
N GLU A 102 -11.38 -23.49 40.64
CA GLU A 102 -10.20 -22.61 40.51
C GLU A 102 -9.61 -22.65 39.10
N LEU A 103 -9.52 -23.83 38.49
CA LEU A 103 -9.07 -24.00 37.10
C LEU A 103 -9.98 -23.24 36.13
N GLN A 104 -11.30 -23.41 36.24
CA GLN A 104 -12.24 -22.69 35.37
C GLN A 104 -12.22 -21.17 35.60
N GLU A 105 -12.00 -20.72 36.84
CA GLU A 105 -11.84 -19.29 37.15
C GLU A 105 -10.57 -18.72 36.54
N LEU A 106 -9.47 -19.48 36.54
CA LEU A 106 -8.22 -19.10 35.86
C LEU A 106 -8.40 -19.03 34.35
N ASP A 107 -9.03 -20.04 33.75
CA ASP A 107 -9.31 -20.08 32.31
C ASP A 107 -10.16 -18.89 31.86
N SER A 108 -11.23 -18.56 32.61
CA SER A 108 -12.04 -17.38 32.32
C SER A 108 -11.22 -16.10 32.35
N LYS A 109 -10.28 -15.94 33.29
CA LYS A 109 -9.39 -14.76 33.35
C LYS A 109 -8.46 -14.71 32.15
N ILE A 110 -7.90 -15.86 31.74
CA ILE A 110 -7.02 -15.97 30.57
C ILE A 110 -7.76 -15.58 29.30
N PHE A 111 -8.98 -16.06 29.08
CA PHE A 111 -9.76 -15.71 27.89
C PHE A 111 -10.11 -14.22 27.84
N ILE A 112 -10.49 -13.62 28.97
CA ILE A 112 -10.73 -12.17 29.06
C ILE A 112 -9.46 -11.39 28.72
N LYS A 113 -8.30 -11.81 29.27
CA LYS A 113 -7.02 -11.17 29.00
C LYS A 113 -6.65 -11.24 27.51
N LYS A 114 -6.76 -12.43 26.89
CA LYS A 114 -6.48 -12.63 25.46
C LYS A 114 -7.40 -11.81 24.56
N SER A 115 -8.69 -11.71 24.91
CA SER A 115 -9.64 -10.83 24.23
C SER A 115 -9.17 -9.37 24.28
N GLY A 116 -8.79 -8.87 25.45
CA GLY A 116 -8.30 -7.49 25.60
C GLY A 116 -6.98 -7.23 24.86
N GLU A 117 -6.05 -8.20 24.87
CA GLU A 117 -4.80 -8.11 24.09
C GLU A 117 -5.07 -8.02 22.58
N ASN A 118 -6.09 -8.73 22.08
CA ASN A 118 -6.50 -8.62 20.67
C ASN A 118 -7.19 -7.29 20.35
N GLU A 119 -7.98 -6.74 21.28
CA GLU A 119 -8.59 -5.41 21.13
C GLU A 119 -7.50 -4.32 21.00
N VAL A 120 -6.46 -4.35 21.83
CA VAL A 120 -5.31 -3.43 21.72
C VAL A 120 -4.58 -3.58 20.39
N LYS A 121 -4.32 -4.80 19.93
CA LYS A 121 -3.68 -5.03 18.61
C LYS A 121 -4.53 -4.51 17.45
N ILE A 122 -5.86 -4.59 17.54
CA ILE A 122 -6.75 -4.01 16.54
C ILE A 122 -6.61 -2.48 16.52
N GLU A 123 -6.49 -1.83 17.67
CA GLU A 123 -6.25 -0.38 17.75
C GLU A 123 -4.91 0.00 17.07
N GLU A 124 -3.83 -0.73 17.36
CA GLU A 124 -2.53 -0.52 16.72
C GLU A 124 -2.59 -0.67 15.19
N ILE A 125 -3.27 -1.72 14.69
CA ILE A 125 -3.45 -1.92 13.25
C ILE A 125 -4.28 -0.79 12.65
N ASN A 126 -5.31 -0.31 13.34
CA ASN A 126 -6.12 0.82 12.88
C ASN A 126 -5.31 2.12 12.76
N GLU A 127 -4.33 2.35 13.63
CA GLU A 127 -3.39 3.47 13.48
C GLU A 127 -2.52 3.32 12.23
N GLN A 128 -2.00 2.12 11.97
CA GLN A 128 -1.24 1.83 10.75
C GLN A 128 -2.09 1.99 9.48
N VAL A 129 -3.36 1.58 9.53
CA VAL A 129 -4.33 1.79 8.44
C VAL A 129 -4.53 3.28 8.17
N LYS A 130 -4.70 4.11 9.21
CA LYS A 130 -4.83 5.56 9.06
C LYS A 130 -3.59 6.18 8.42
N ALA A 131 -2.40 5.79 8.88
CA ALA A 131 -1.14 6.26 8.31
C ALA A 131 -1.00 5.86 6.83
N THR A 132 -1.29 4.60 6.50
CA THR A 132 -1.22 4.08 5.12
C THR A 132 -2.22 4.79 4.20
N LYS A 133 -3.46 5.02 4.66
CA LYS A 133 -4.46 5.77 3.89
C LYS A 133 -4.03 7.21 3.60
N LYS A 134 -3.31 7.85 4.53
CA LYS A 134 -2.74 9.19 4.30
C LYS A 134 -1.70 9.16 3.18
N VAL A 135 -0.77 8.19 3.20
CA VAL A 135 0.24 8.01 2.15
C VAL A 135 -0.42 7.76 0.79
N ILE A 136 -1.41 6.86 0.72
CA ILE A 136 -2.17 6.59 -0.50
C ILE A 136 -2.80 7.88 -1.04
N LYS A 137 -3.42 8.69 -0.18
CA LYS A 137 -4.05 9.95 -0.60
C LYS A 137 -3.03 10.92 -1.20
N GLU A 138 -1.88 11.10 -0.56
CA GLU A 138 -0.80 11.96 -1.04
C GLU A 138 -0.25 11.46 -2.38
N LYS A 139 0.05 10.17 -2.48
CA LYS A 139 0.55 9.53 -3.73
C LYS A 139 -0.47 9.61 -4.86
N THR A 140 -1.76 9.43 -4.56
CA THR A 140 -2.84 9.56 -5.56
C THR A 140 -2.96 10.99 -6.09
N GLN A 141 -2.77 12.01 -5.24
CA GLN A 141 -2.74 13.41 -5.68
C GLN A 141 -1.54 13.69 -6.58
N ILE A 142 -0.35 13.20 -6.22
CA ILE A 142 0.86 13.31 -7.04
C ILE A 142 0.65 12.63 -8.40
N LEU A 143 0.14 11.40 -8.41
CA LEU A 143 -0.16 10.65 -9.62
C LEU A 143 -1.12 11.41 -10.53
N LYS A 144 -2.18 11.99 -9.97
CA LYS A 144 -3.15 12.79 -10.74
C LYS A 144 -2.50 14.01 -11.38
N SER A 145 -1.63 14.72 -10.65
CA SER A 145 -0.87 15.85 -11.21
C SER A 145 0.02 15.39 -12.36
N LYS A 146 0.83 14.35 -12.14
CA LYS A 146 1.76 13.85 -13.16
C LYS A 146 1.07 13.33 -14.41
N LYS A 147 -0.10 12.70 -14.27
CA LYS A 147 -0.91 12.31 -15.43
C LYS A 147 -1.41 13.52 -16.23
N ALA A 148 -1.86 14.58 -15.55
CA ALA A 148 -2.25 15.81 -16.22
C ALA A 148 -1.07 16.48 -16.93
N ASP A 149 0.10 16.53 -16.27
CA ASP A 149 1.34 17.04 -16.85
C ASP A 149 1.77 16.21 -18.07
N LEU A 150 1.65 14.88 -18.00
CA LEU A 150 1.96 13.97 -19.11
C LEU A 150 1.05 14.19 -20.31
N GLU A 151 -0.26 14.36 -20.09
CA GLU A 151 -1.22 14.65 -21.16
C GLU A 151 -0.91 15.99 -21.85
N ALA A 152 -0.67 17.04 -21.07
CA ALA A 152 -0.31 18.36 -21.60
C ALA A 152 1.00 18.33 -22.39
N LEU A 153 2.05 17.76 -21.79
CA LEU A 153 3.40 17.73 -22.36
C LEU A 153 3.47 16.83 -23.59
N SER A 154 2.72 15.72 -23.63
CA SER A 154 2.63 14.85 -24.81
C SER A 154 2.04 15.59 -26.01
N GLY A 155 1.00 16.40 -25.79
CA GLY A 155 0.39 17.23 -26.84
C GLY A 155 1.37 18.27 -27.40
N GLU A 156 1.95 19.09 -26.53
CA GLU A 156 2.90 20.15 -26.93
C GLU A 156 4.16 19.58 -27.58
N SER A 157 4.74 18.52 -26.99
CA SER A 157 5.94 17.87 -27.50
C SER A 157 5.75 17.23 -28.87
N GLN A 158 4.57 16.65 -29.16
CA GLN A 158 4.29 16.08 -30.47
C GLN A 158 4.21 17.15 -31.57
N GLU A 159 3.67 18.34 -31.25
CA GLU A 159 3.65 19.44 -32.21
C GLU A 159 5.06 20.00 -32.45
N GLU A 160 5.86 20.17 -31.41
CA GLU A 160 7.22 20.66 -31.51
C GLU A 160 8.14 19.67 -32.24
N GLU A 161 8.03 18.37 -31.95
CA GLU A 161 8.75 17.31 -32.64
C GLU A 161 8.44 17.31 -34.15
N LYS A 162 7.16 17.45 -34.55
CA LYS A 162 6.78 17.57 -35.97
C LYS A 162 7.38 18.80 -36.64
N LYS A 163 7.45 19.94 -35.95
CA LYS A 163 8.09 21.16 -36.46
C LYS A 163 9.59 20.95 -36.65
N LEU A 164 10.26 20.35 -35.67
CA LEU A 164 11.70 20.05 -35.72
C LEU A 164 12.03 19.02 -36.82
N ASP A 165 11.21 17.99 -37.00
CA ASP A 165 11.37 17.01 -38.09
C ASP A 165 11.21 17.65 -39.48
N ALA A 166 10.26 18.57 -39.63
CA ALA A 166 10.10 19.33 -40.88
C ALA A 166 11.31 20.24 -41.16
N LEU A 167 11.88 20.87 -40.14
CA LEU A 167 13.12 21.67 -40.25
C LEU A 167 14.32 20.79 -40.57
N LYS A 168 14.46 19.63 -39.90
CA LYS A 168 15.48 18.62 -40.17
C LYS A 168 15.44 18.16 -41.62
N ALA A 169 14.25 17.88 -42.16
CA ALA A 169 14.07 17.46 -43.55
C ALA A 169 14.47 18.56 -44.56
N LYS A 170 14.22 19.84 -44.23
CA LYS A 170 14.67 20.98 -45.05
C LYS A 170 16.20 21.15 -44.99
N ALA A 171 16.79 21.07 -43.80
CA ALA A 171 18.24 21.15 -43.59
C ALA A 171 18.99 19.99 -44.29
N ALA A 172 18.41 18.79 -44.30
CA ALA A 172 18.97 17.63 -45.00
C ALA A 172 18.93 17.78 -46.54
N LYS A 173 17.90 18.43 -47.10
CA LYS A 173 17.80 18.71 -48.55
C LYS A 173 18.75 19.82 -49.04
N SER A 174 19.13 20.74 -48.16
CA SER A 174 20.17 21.77 -48.41
C SER A 174 21.59 21.17 -48.59
N ARG A 175 21.74 19.87 -48.31
CA ARG A 175 22.99 19.11 -48.39
C ARG A 175 23.26 18.50 -49.77
N THR A 176 22.22 18.34 -50.61
CA THR A 176 22.26 17.92 -52.03
C THR A 176 22.29 19.13 -52.95
#